data_AF-A0AA90KQ10-F1
#
_entry.id   AF-A0AA90KQ10-F1
#
_cell.length_a   1.000
_cell.length_b   1.000
_cell.length_c   1.000
_cell.angle_alpha   90.00
_cell.angle_beta   90.00
_cell.angle_gamma   90.00
#
_symmetry.space_group_name_H-M   'P 1'
#
loop_
_entity.id
_entity.type
_entity.pdbx_description
1 polymer ?
#
loop_
_entity_poly.entity_id
_entity_poly.type
_entity_poly.pdbx_seq_one_letter_code
_entity_poly.pdbx_strand_id
1 'polypeptide(L)' 'DGAYDTKQCRQVIADRQAHAVIPPRKNAKPWKDKKMGSLERNELLRTVKRLGRTIWKKWSGYHRRSLVETKMH' A
#
# COMPACT_ATOMS: atom_id res chain seq x y z
N ASP A 1 6.28 -9.10 -1.36
CA ASP A 1 5.58 -8.05 -0.60
C ASP A 1 4.36 -7.44 -1.26
N GLY A 2 3.23 -8.11 -1.14
CA GLY A 2 1.91 -7.46 -1.21
C GLY A 2 0.95 -8.10 -0.20
N ALA A 3 1.51 -8.80 0.81
CA ALA A 3 0.76 -9.56 1.80
C ALA A 3 -0.14 -8.64 2.61
N TYR A 4 0.38 -7.46 3.00
CA TYR A 4 -0.34 -6.44 3.77
C TYR A 4 -1.27 -5.54 2.96
N ASP A 5 -1.38 -5.72 1.63
CA ASP A 5 -2.31 -4.95 0.79
C ASP A 5 -3.74 -5.51 0.89
N THR A 6 -4.26 -5.57 2.11
CA THR A 6 -5.62 -6.03 2.44
C THR A 6 -6.44 -4.87 3.01
N LYS A 7 -7.77 -4.97 2.89
CA LYS A 7 -8.69 -3.96 3.44
C LYS A 7 -8.50 -3.82 4.95
N GLN A 8 -8.33 -4.94 5.65
CA GLN A 8 -8.16 -4.98 7.10
C GLN A 8 -6.87 -4.31 7.55
N CYS A 9 -5.72 -4.61 6.91
CA CYS A 9 -4.45 -3.95 7.24
C CYS A 9 -4.53 -2.44 7.04
N ARG A 10 -5.10 -1.99 5.92
CA ARG A 10 -5.28 -0.54 5.66
C ARG A 10 -6.26 0.11 6.64
N GLN A 11 -7.31 -0.59 7.07
CA GLN A 11 -8.24 -0.09 8.07
C GLN A 11 -7.57 0.09 9.43
N VAL A 12 -6.75 -0.86 9.88
CA VAL A 12 -6.00 -0.77 11.14
C VAL A 12 -4.96 0.36 11.10
N ILE A 13 -4.33 0.59 9.95
CA ILE A 13 -3.39 1.70 9.78
C ILE A 13 -4.11 3.06 9.83
N ALA A 14 -5.27 3.16 9.18
CA ALA A 14 -6.11 4.36 9.21
C ALA A 14 -6.65 4.65 10.62
N ASP A 15 -7.06 3.60 11.35
CA ASP A 15 -7.49 3.70 12.75
C ASP A 15 -6.39 4.24 13.67
N ARG A 16 -5.14 3.81 13.42
CA ARG A 16 -3.95 4.32 14.10
C ARG A 16 -3.47 5.69 13.59
N GLN A 17 -4.24 6.34 12.71
CA GLN A 17 -3.89 7.62 12.06
C GLN A 17 -2.49 7.61 11.40
N ALA A 18 -2.03 6.44 10.97
CA ALA A 18 -0.73 6.25 10.35
C ALA A 18 -0.84 6.20 8.83
N HIS A 19 0.25 6.51 8.12
CA HIS A 19 0.27 6.45 6.66
C HIS A 19 0.69 5.05 6.15
N ALA A 20 -0.13 4.45 5.28
CA ALA A 20 0.10 3.10 4.77
C ALA A 20 1.05 3.07 3.57
N VAL A 21 2.37 2.94 3.82
CA VAL A 21 3.39 2.72 2.76
C VAL A 21 3.43 1.23 2.37
N ILE A 22 2.35 0.74 1.75
CA ILE A 22 2.22 -0.66 1.33
C ILE A 22 2.22 -0.75 -0.19
N PRO A 23 3.20 -1.45 -0.81
CA PRO A 23 3.22 -1.65 -2.25
C PRO A 23 2.00 -2.46 -2.71
N PRO A 24 1.27 -2.01 -3.74
CA PRO A 24 0.16 -2.76 -4.29
C PRO A 24 0.68 -4.02 -5.01
N ARG A 25 -0.16 -5.06 -5.06
CA ARG A 25 0.16 -6.29 -5.81
C ARG A 25 0.22 -5.99 -7.31
N LYS A 26 1.05 -6.75 -8.05
CA LYS A 26 1.23 -6.59 -9.51
C LYS A 26 -0.10 -6.62 -10.29
N ASN A 27 -1.03 -7.49 -9.87
CA ASN A 27 -2.35 -7.65 -10.48
C ASN A 27 -3.48 -7.10 -9.59
N ALA A 28 -3.17 -6.13 -8.74
CA ALA A 28 -4.17 -5.54 -7.85
C ALA A 28 -5.23 -4.79 -8.68
N LYS A 29 -6.49 -5.11 -8.41
CA LYS A 29 -7.66 -4.42 -8.98
C LYS A 29 -8.12 -3.31 -8.02
N PRO A 30 -8.70 -2.23 -8.57
CA PRO A 30 -9.33 -1.21 -7.73
C PRO A 30 -10.48 -1.84 -6.93
N TRP A 31 -10.61 -1.43 -5.67
CA TRP A 31 -11.76 -1.80 -4.86
C TRP A 31 -12.95 -0.92 -5.21
N LYS A 32 -14.16 -1.49 -5.22
CA LYS A 32 -15.40 -0.77 -5.55
C LYS A 32 -15.94 0.06 -4.37
N ASP A 33 -15.46 -0.21 -3.16
CA ASP A 33 -15.91 0.43 -1.93
C ASP A 33 -15.45 1.89 -1.84
N LYS A 34 -16.33 2.78 -1.36
CA LYS A 34 -16.05 4.23 -1.19
C LYS A 34 -15.37 4.58 0.14
N LYS A 35 -14.82 3.60 0.87
CA LYS A 35 -14.08 3.88 2.11
C LYS A 35 -12.81 4.67 1.81
N MET A 36 -12.45 5.61 2.67
CA MET A 36 -11.24 6.46 2.53
C MET A 36 -9.99 5.64 2.17
N GLY A 37 -9.69 4.58 2.95
CA GLY A 37 -8.53 3.72 2.69
C GLY A 37 -8.60 2.91 1.38
N SER A 38 -9.79 2.72 0.80
CA SER A 38 -9.97 2.13 -0.54
C SER A 38 -9.69 3.14 -1.64
N LEU A 39 -10.12 4.39 -1.46
CA LEU A 39 -9.87 5.48 -2.41
C LEU A 39 -8.37 5.78 -2.50
N GLU A 40 -7.71 5.95 -1.36
CA GLU A 40 -6.25 6.19 -1.31
C GLU A 40 -5.47 5.05 -1.97
N ARG A 41 -5.86 3.79 -1.72
CA ARG A 41 -5.25 2.63 -2.38
C ARG A 41 -5.48 2.65 -3.89
N ASN A 42 -6.68 2.99 -4.34
CA ASN A 42 -7.01 3.04 -5.76
C ASN A 42 -6.22 4.14 -6.49
N GLU A 43 -6.02 5.29 -5.86
CA GLU A 43 -5.16 6.36 -6.38
C GLU A 43 -3.70 5.92 -6.44
N LEU A 44 -3.21 5.26 -5.39
CA LEU A 44 -1.88 4.69 -5.36
C LEU A 44 -1.68 3.64 -6.47
N LEU A 45 -2.69 2.81 -6.73
CA LEU A 45 -2.74 1.88 -7.85
C LEU A 45 -2.61 2.58 -9.21
N ARG A 46 -3.35 3.69 -9.42
CA ARG A 46 -3.25 4.49 -10.65
C ARG A 46 -1.86 5.10 -10.81
N THR A 47 -1.29 5.64 -9.73
CA THR A 47 0.04 6.22 -9.71
C THR A 47 1.11 5.18 -10.02
N VAL A 48 1.04 3.99 -9.41
CA VAL A 48 1.95 2.87 -9.71
C VAL A 48 1.80 2.36 -11.14
N LYS A 49 0.57 2.32 -11.68
CA LYS A 49 0.34 1.94 -13.08
C LYS A 49 0.92 2.96 -14.06
N ARG A 50 0.88 4.25 -13.72
CA ARG A 50 1.38 5.35 -14.57
C ARG A 50 2.89 5.53 -14.50
N LEU A 51 3.46 5.54 -13.29
CA LEU A 51 4.88 5.82 -13.05
C LEU A 51 5.74 4.56 -12.94
N GLY A 52 5.12 3.40 -12.74
CA GLY A 52 5.82 2.16 -12.48
C GLY A 52 6.16 1.97 -11.00
N ARG A 53 6.20 0.69 -10.59
CA ARG A 53 6.41 0.28 -9.19
C ARG A 53 7.78 0.70 -8.64
N THR A 54 8.81 0.74 -9.48
CA THR A 54 10.17 1.11 -9.08
C THR A 54 10.27 2.58 -8.67
N ILE A 55 9.66 3.48 -9.45
CA ILE A 55 9.64 4.92 -9.14
C ILE A 55 8.84 5.16 -7.86
N TRP A 56 7.65 4.56 -7.77
CA TRP A 56 6.82 4.68 -6.56
C TRP A 56 7.54 4.19 -5.30
N LYS A 57 8.29 3.09 -5.35
CA LYS A 57 9.05 2.59 -4.19
C LYS A 57 10.14 3.57 -3.71
N LYS A 58 10.77 4.31 -4.63
CA LYS A 58 11.75 5.35 -4.29
C LYS A 58 11.09 6.57 -3.64
N TRP A 59 9.96 7.02 -4.20
CA TRP A 59 9.24 8.20 -3.73
C TRP A 59 8.48 7.98 -2.43
N SER A 60 7.84 6.82 -2.26
CA SER A 60 7.03 6.49 -1.08
C SER A 60 7.86 6.22 0.18
N GLY A 61 9.19 6.17 0.06
CA GLY A 61 10.06 5.84 1.19
C GLY A 61 10.02 4.35 1.57
N TYR A 62 9.41 3.46 0.75
CA TYR A 62 9.36 2.01 0.99
C TYR A 62 10.76 1.40 1.20
N HIS A 63 11.82 2.03 0.69
CA HIS A 63 13.20 1.56 0.92
C HIS A 63 13.67 1.73 2.38
N ARG A 64 13.02 2.58 3.19
CA ARG A 64 13.12 2.50 4.65
C ARG A 64 12.28 1.30 5.11
N ARG A 65 12.85 0.09 5.04
CA ARG A 65 12.27 -1.14 5.59
C ARG A 65 11.67 -0.85 6.96
N SER A 66 10.35 -0.99 7.08
CA SER A 66 9.69 -0.96 8.38
C SER A 66 10.15 -2.20 9.13
N LEU A 67 10.60 -2.06 10.39
CA LEU A 67 11.15 -3.14 11.24
C LEU A 67 10.27 -4.41 11.29
N VAL A 68 9.01 -4.29 10.90
CA VAL A 68 8.00 -5.35 10.84
C VAL A 68 8.30 -6.40 9.76
N GLU A 69 9.11 -6.11 8.73
CA GLU A 69 9.50 -7.09 7.68
C GLU A 69 10.67 -8.02 8.11
N THR A 70 11.29 -7.84 9.29
CA THR A 70 12.43 -8.68 9.75
C THR A 70 12.01 -9.87 10.63
N LYS A 71 10.72 -10.21 10.70
CA LYS A 71 10.27 -11.44 11.37
C LYS A 71 9.62 -12.40 10.36
N MET A 72 10.46 -13.01 9.53
CA MET A 72 10.12 -14.26 8.84
C MET A 72 10.59 -15.41 9.76
N HIS A 73 9.65 -16.12 10.37
CA HIS A 73 9.81 -17.53 10.73
C HIS A 73 8.63 -18.29 10.13
#